data_AF-A0A4V0HVH9-F1
#
_entry.id   AF-A0A4V0HVH9-F1
#
_cell.length_a   1.000
_cell.length_b   1.000
_cell.length_c   1.000
_cell.angle_alpha   90.00
_cell.angle_beta   90.00
_cell.angle_gamma   90.00
#
_symmetry.space_group_name_H-M   'P 1'
#
loop_
_entity.id
_entity.type
_entity.pdbx_description
1 polymer ?
#
loop_
_entity_poly.entity_id
_entity_poly.type
_entity_poly.pdbx_seq_one_letter_code
_entity_poly.pdbx_strand_id
1 'polypeptide(L)'
;MIQIQWQDRLLTARRNVSLGVRRIIFRSRDEATLGAAVQTIATAAGVDVANEQATPQPGDFWLGCSPRLGWGHVDPDAVGWACSVEVPLALSVLRAAAVQSRAEGARERVEGRPALLLAVG
;
A
#
# COMPACT_ATOMS: atom_id res chain seq x y z
N MET A 1 12.88 -19.78 -14.21
CA MET A 1 13.38 -18.39 -14.23
C MET A 1 12.38 -17.57 -15.03
N ILE A 2 11.40 -16.95 -14.35
CA ILE A 2 10.32 -16.17 -14.96
C ILE A 2 10.68 -14.69 -14.78
N GLN A 3 11.63 -14.23 -15.60
CA GLN A 3 11.72 -12.81 -15.97
C GLN A 3 10.69 -12.60 -17.09
N ILE A 4 10.16 -11.38 -17.23
CA ILE A 4 9.16 -10.92 -18.22
C ILE A 4 7.74 -10.92 -17.66
N GLN A 5 7.28 -9.73 -17.20
CA GLN A 5 5.92 -9.14 -17.39
C GLN A 5 5.61 -7.94 -16.46
N TRP A 6 6.48 -7.59 -15.51
CA TRP A 6 6.14 -6.56 -14.51
C TRP A 6 6.45 -5.11 -14.90
N GLN A 7 7.36 -4.86 -15.86
CA GLN A 7 7.65 -3.49 -16.32
C GLN A 7 6.42 -2.83 -16.98
N ASP A 8 5.59 -3.60 -17.69
CA ASP A 8 4.29 -3.12 -18.20
C ASP A 8 3.24 -2.97 -17.10
N ARG A 9 3.29 -3.80 -16.03
CA ARG A 9 2.36 -3.73 -14.89
C ARG A 9 2.64 -2.55 -13.94
N LEU A 10 3.88 -2.08 -13.85
CA LEU A 10 4.23 -0.86 -13.11
C LEU A 10 3.86 0.42 -13.86
N LEU A 11 3.93 0.42 -15.20
CA LEU A 11 3.39 1.51 -16.04
C LEU A 11 1.85 1.48 -16.12
N THR A 12 1.23 0.31 -15.94
CA THR A 12 -0.18 0.21 -15.52
C THR A 12 -0.32 0.30 -14.00
N ALA A 13 0.31 1.29 -13.38
CA ALA A 13 -0.05 1.77 -12.04
C ALA A 13 -1.57 2.00 -11.89
N ARG A 14 -2.31 2.22 -13.00
CA ARG A 14 -3.79 2.23 -13.01
C ARG A 14 -4.46 0.91 -12.61
N ARG A 15 -3.83 -0.26 -12.74
CA ARG A 15 -4.39 -1.55 -12.26
C ARG A 15 -4.01 -1.85 -10.81
N ASN A 16 -2.83 -1.44 -10.34
CA ASN A 16 -2.43 -1.62 -8.93
C ASN A 16 -3.12 -0.64 -7.96
N VAL A 17 -3.70 0.46 -8.45
CA VAL A 17 -4.53 1.37 -7.64
C VAL A 17 -5.81 0.67 -7.13
N SER A 18 -6.26 -0.43 -7.75
CA SER A 18 -7.45 -1.18 -7.29
C SER A 18 -7.16 -2.41 -6.43
N LEU A 19 -5.90 -2.71 -6.08
CA LEU A 19 -5.59 -3.88 -5.24
C LEU A 19 -6.12 -3.75 -3.80
N GLY A 20 -6.56 -2.55 -3.40
CA GLY A 20 -7.07 -2.31 -2.06
C GLY A 20 -6.03 -2.68 -1.00
N VAL A 21 -4.79 -2.19 -1.17
CA VAL A 21 -3.66 -2.48 -0.27
C VAL A 21 -4.11 -2.26 1.17
N ARG A 22 -4.06 -3.33 1.97
CA ARG A 22 -4.44 -3.31 3.39
C ARG A 22 -3.25 -3.39 4.31
N ARG A 23 -2.15 -3.98 3.83
CA ARG A 23 -0.98 -4.26 4.64
C ARG A 23 0.30 -4.21 3.81
N ILE A 24 1.31 -3.50 4.31
CA ILE A 24 2.63 -3.42 3.70
C ILE A 24 3.57 -4.40 4.42
N ILE A 25 4.22 -5.27 3.66
CA ILE A 25 5.16 -6.27 4.17
C ILE A 25 6.57 -5.88 3.74
N PHE A 26 7.53 -5.79 4.66
CA PHE A 26 8.93 -5.54 4.30
C PHE A 26 9.89 -6.25 5.25
N ARG A 27 11.16 -6.37 4.84
CA ARG A 27 12.19 -6.97 5.69
C ARG A 27 12.66 -5.98 6.76
N SER A 28 12.30 -6.23 8.01
CA SER A 28 12.60 -5.31 9.12
C SER A 28 14.07 -5.29 9.55
N ARG A 29 14.85 -6.33 9.21
CA ARG A 29 16.20 -6.53 9.78
C ARG A 29 17.30 -5.69 9.15
N ASP A 30 17.12 -5.17 7.94
CA ASP A 30 18.25 -4.66 7.14
C ASP A 30 18.23 -3.12 6.95
N GLU A 31 17.11 -2.42 7.16
CA GLU A 31 17.03 -0.97 6.88
C GLU A 31 16.11 -0.20 7.84
N ALA A 32 16.67 0.33 8.93
CA ALA A 32 15.93 1.18 9.88
C ALA A 32 15.27 2.41 9.20
N THR A 33 15.96 3.00 8.22
CA THR A 33 15.47 4.15 7.43
C THR A 33 14.26 3.77 6.57
N LEU A 34 14.28 2.60 5.94
CA LEU A 34 13.15 2.10 5.17
C LEU A 34 11.96 1.82 6.08
N GLY A 35 12.19 1.20 7.24
CA GLY A 35 11.14 0.94 8.22
C GLY A 35 10.42 2.21 8.67
N ALA A 36 11.16 3.27 9.00
CA ALA A 36 10.57 4.55 9.37
C ALA A 36 9.75 5.19 8.24
N ALA A 37 10.25 5.12 6.99
CA ALA A 37 9.55 5.62 5.82
C ALA A 37 8.25 4.84 5.55
N VAL A 38 8.31 3.50 5.59
CA VAL A 38 7.14 2.63 5.42
C VAL A 38 6.12 2.88 6.51
N GLN A 39 6.54 2.97 7.77
CA GLN A 39 5.63 3.23 8.89
C GLN A 39 4.91 4.58 8.73
N THR A 40 5.64 5.62 8.31
CA THR A 40 5.05 6.95 8.07
C THR A 40 3.98 6.89 6.98
N ILE A 41 4.26 6.18 5.88
CA ILE A 41 3.33 6.00 4.77
C ILE A 41 2.12 5.18 5.20
N ALA A 42 2.35 4.09 5.92
CA ALA A 42 1.30 3.18 6.35
C ALA A 42 0.30 3.88 7.28
N THR A 43 0.82 4.60 8.28
CA THR A 43 0.00 5.47 9.15
C THR A 43 -0.73 6.54 8.36
N ALA A 44 -0.12 7.09 7.30
CA ALA A 44 -0.77 8.10 6.46
C ALA A 44 -1.92 7.56 5.61
N ALA A 45 -1.78 6.34 5.10
CA ALA A 45 -2.77 5.65 4.30
C ALA A 45 -3.80 4.87 5.14
N GLY A 46 -3.57 4.69 6.45
CA GLY A 46 -4.43 3.87 7.31
C GLY A 46 -4.31 2.37 7.01
N VAL A 47 -3.13 1.92 6.60
CA VAL A 47 -2.84 0.51 6.28
C VAL A 47 -1.91 -0.11 7.33
N ASP A 48 -1.99 -1.42 7.49
CA ASP A 48 -1.18 -2.17 8.45
C ASP A 48 0.25 -2.39 7.93
N VAL A 49 1.15 -2.74 8.85
CA VAL A 49 2.54 -3.07 8.55
C VAL A 49 2.89 -4.41 9.18
N ALA A 50 3.55 -5.29 8.43
CA ALA A 50 4.13 -6.51 8.98
C ALA A 50 5.51 -6.83 8.36
N ASN A 51 6.18 -7.83 8.92
CA ASN A 51 7.51 -8.25 8.48
C ASN A 51 7.43 -9.42 7.48
N GLU A 52 8.57 -9.82 6.91
CA GLU A 52 8.64 -10.85 5.87
C GLU A 52 8.26 -12.28 6.32
N GLN A 53 7.98 -12.47 7.62
CA GLN A 53 7.49 -13.73 8.19
C GLN A 53 5.95 -13.80 8.20
N ALA A 54 5.26 -12.71 7.81
CA ALA A 54 3.82 -12.70 7.69
C ALA A 54 3.33 -13.77 6.71
N THR A 55 2.22 -14.44 7.07
CA THR A 55 1.53 -15.30 6.10
C THR A 55 0.89 -14.40 5.03
N PRO A 56 1.13 -14.66 3.73
CA PRO A 56 0.53 -13.89 2.65
C PRO A 56 -1.00 -13.88 2.77
N GLN A 57 -1.59 -12.71 2.53
CA GLN A 57 -3.02 -12.49 2.51
C GLN A 57 -3.40 -11.58 1.33
N PRO A 58 -4.61 -11.70 0.78
CA PRO A 58 -5.11 -10.75 -0.21
C PRO A 58 -5.02 -9.31 0.30
N GLY A 59 -4.52 -8.42 -0.56
CA GLY A 59 -4.28 -7.02 -0.21
C GLY A 59 -2.94 -6.75 0.48
N ASP A 60 -2.09 -7.76 0.64
CA ASP A 60 -0.69 -7.56 1.03
C ASP A 60 0.12 -6.92 -0.10
N PHE A 61 1.00 -6.00 0.27
CA PHE A 61 1.99 -5.40 -0.62
C PHE A 61 3.40 -5.69 -0.12
N TRP A 62 4.12 -6.58 -0.78
CA TRP A 62 5.47 -7.03 -0.40
C TRP A 62 6.55 -6.14 -1.00
N LEU A 63 7.25 -5.41 -0.13
CA LEU A 63 8.22 -4.38 -0.48
C LEU A 63 9.65 -4.88 -0.27
N GLY A 64 10.38 -5.06 -1.37
CA GLY A 64 11.79 -5.45 -1.38
C GLY A 64 12.06 -6.88 -0.91
N CYS A 65 11.01 -7.68 -0.70
CA CYS A 65 11.11 -9.06 -0.22
C CYS A 65 9.99 -9.94 -0.79
N SER A 66 10.16 -11.25 -0.68
CA SER A 66 9.14 -12.25 -1.00
C SER A 66 8.89 -13.17 0.20
N PRO A 67 7.73 -13.84 0.27
CA PRO A 67 7.44 -14.78 1.36
C PRO A 67 8.42 -15.94 1.36
N ARG A 68 9.03 -16.24 2.51
CA ARG A 68 10.03 -17.32 2.63
C ARG A 68 9.45 -18.71 2.33
N LEU A 69 8.20 -18.93 2.73
CA LEU A 69 7.47 -20.19 2.53
C LEU A 69 6.67 -20.21 1.21
N GLY A 70 6.87 -19.22 0.35
CA GLY A 70 6.07 -19.02 -0.86
C GLY A 70 4.69 -18.43 -0.58
N TRP A 71 3.90 -18.25 -1.64
CA TRP A 71 2.58 -17.62 -1.59
C TRP A 71 1.46 -18.53 -1.05
N GLY A 72 1.75 -19.82 -0.84
CA GLY A 72 0.76 -20.81 -0.41
C GLY A 72 -0.39 -20.92 -1.42
N HIS A 73 -1.62 -20.74 -0.92
CA HIS A 73 -2.86 -20.74 -1.72
C HIS A 73 -3.33 -19.34 -2.13
N VAL A 74 -2.57 -18.29 -1.80
CA VAL A 74 -2.96 -16.93 -2.15
C VAL A 74 -2.80 -16.72 -3.64
N ASP A 75 -3.86 -16.19 -4.26
CA ASP A 75 -3.82 -15.77 -5.65
C ASP A 75 -2.73 -14.71 -5.84
N PRO A 76 -1.71 -14.95 -6.69
CA PRO A 76 -0.66 -13.98 -6.97
C PRO A 76 -1.18 -12.66 -7.51
N ASP A 77 -2.34 -12.64 -8.18
CA ASP A 77 -2.96 -11.39 -8.66
C ASP A 77 -3.70 -10.63 -7.54
N ALA A 78 -3.87 -11.23 -6.36
CA ALA A 78 -4.47 -10.60 -5.18
C ALA A 78 -3.43 -9.99 -4.22
N VAL A 79 -2.13 -10.09 -4.55
CA VAL A 79 -1.02 -9.55 -3.76
C VAL A 79 -0.15 -8.64 -4.63
N GLY A 80 0.24 -7.50 -4.07
CA GLY A 80 1.22 -6.62 -4.68
C GLY A 80 2.64 -7.00 -4.26
N TRP A 81 3.61 -6.77 -5.15
CA TRP A 81 5.02 -6.95 -4.84
C TRP A 81 5.86 -5.91 -5.58
N ALA A 82 6.96 -5.49 -4.95
CA ALA A 82 8.02 -4.69 -5.55
C ALA A 82 9.37 -5.30 -5.16
N CYS A 83 10.24 -5.53 -6.12
CA CYS A 83 11.58 -6.04 -5.82
C CYS A 83 12.46 -4.94 -5.20
N SER A 84 13.63 -5.32 -4.66
CA SER A 84 14.49 -4.38 -3.92
C SER A 84 14.91 -3.14 -4.73
N VAL A 85 15.11 -3.28 -6.05
CA VAL A 85 15.46 -2.14 -6.93
C VAL A 85 14.28 -1.21 -7.22
N GLU A 86 13.04 -1.68 -7.03
CA GLU A 86 11.81 -0.92 -7.26
C GLU A 86 11.31 -0.23 -5.98
N VAL A 87 11.88 -0.53 -4.81
CA VAL A 87 11.46 0.02 -3.52
C VAL A 87 11.32 1.55 -3.53
N PRO A 88 12.28 2.34 -4.06
CA PRO A 88 12.14 3.80 -4.09
C PRO A 88 10.92 4.28 -4.90
N LEU A 89 10.64 3.62 -6.03
CA LEU A 89 9.49 3.93 -6.87
C LEU A 89 8.18 3.51 -6.19
N ALA A 90 8.15 2.31 -5.62
CA ALA A 90 6.99 1.81 -4.87
C ALA A 90 6.62 2.72 -3.69
N LEU A 91 7.62 3.17 -2.91
CA LEU A 91 7.41 4.14 -1.83
C LEU A 91 6.86 5.47 -2.35
N SER A 92 7.32 5.94 -3.51
CA SER A 92 6.83 7.19 -4.11
C SER A 92 5.36 7.09 -4.53
N VAL A 93 4.96 5.95 -5.11
CA VAL A 93 3.56 5.66 -5.46
C VAL A 93 2.69 5.54 -4.21
N LEU A 94 3.14 4.81 -3.20
CA LEU A 94 2.40 4.65 -1.94
C LEU A 94 2.22 5.99 -1.22
N ARG A 95 3.24 6.87 -1.23
CA ARG A 95 3.12 8.25 -0.72
C ARG A 95 2.06 9.05 -1.45
N ALA A 96 2.06 9.00 -2.78
CA ALA A 96 1.07 9.73 -3.58
C ALA A 96 -0.36 9.24 -3.30
N ALA A 97 -0.55 7.92 -3.21
CA ALA A 97 -1.83 7.31 -2.86
C ALA A 97 -2.29 7.71 -1.45
N ALA A 98 -1.41 7.67 -0.45
CA ALA A 98 -1.73 8.10 0.92
C ALA A 98 -2.19 9.56 1.01
N VAL A 99 -1.58 10.45 0.22
CA VAL A 99 -2.00 11.87 0.12
C VAL A 99 -3.39 11.99 -0.48
N GLN A 100 -3.70 11.21 -1.52
CA GLN A 100 -5.02 11.21 -2.16
C GLN A 100 -6.11 10.70 -1.21
N SER A 101 -5.90 9.56 -0.53
CA SER A 101 -6.87 9.01 0.42
C SER A 101 -7.18 9.97 1.57
N ARG A 102 -6.19 10.73 2.05
CA ARG A 102 -6.41 11.81 3.04
C ARG A 102 -7.26 12.95 2.48
N ALA A 103 -7.01 13.37 1.24
CA ALA A 103 -7.77 14.44 0.60
C ALA A 103 -9.23 14.02 0.36
N GLU A 104 -9.47 12.77 -0.02
CA GLU A 104 -10.81 12.19 -0.19
C GLU A 104 -11.54 12.09 1.16
N GLY A 105 -10.91 11.53 2.19
CA GLY A 105 -11.50 11.48 3.54
C GLY A 105 -11.75 12.86 4.15
N ALA A 106 -10.97 13.88 3.78
CA ALA A 106 -11.23 15.26 4.18
C ALA A 106 -12.43 15.87 3.43
N ARG A 107 -12.58 15.60 2.12
CA ARG A 107 -13.72 16.06 1.32
C ARG A 107 -15.03 15.44 1.81
N GLU A 108 -15.05 14.13 2.06
CA GLU A 108 -16.24 13.42 2.57
C GLU A 108 -16.70 13.95 3.93
N ARG A 109 -15.77 14.34 4.82
CA ARG A 109 -16.11 14.98 6.10
C ARG A 109 -16.66 16.40 5.97
N VAL A 110 -16.30 17.12 4.91
CA VAL A 110 -16.80 18.48 4.65
C VAL A 110 -18.19 18.42 4.01
N GLU A 111 -18.43 17.47 3.10
CA GLU A 111 -19.72 17.29 2.42
C GLU A 111 -20.74 16.49 3.24
N GLY A 112 -20.28 15.66 4.20
CA GLY A 112 -21.12 14.87 5.10
C GLY A 112 -21.67 15.59 6.33
N ARG A 113 -21.48 16.90 6.48
CA ARG A 113 -22.22 17.66 7.51
C ARG A 113 -23.64 17.92 7.00
N PRO A 114 -24.71 17.42 7.66
CA PRO A 114 -26.00 18.04 7.47
C PRO A 114 -25.83 19.50 7.85
N ALA A 115 -26.17 20.40 6.95
CA ALA A 115 -26.41 21.80 7.26
C ALA A 115 -27.46 21.84 8.37
N LEU A 116 -27.00 21.85 9.63
CA LEU A 116 -27.82 22.14 10.77
C LEU A 116 -28.07 23.64 10.66
N LEU A 117 -29.15 23.94 9.95
CA LEU A 117 -29.70 25.25 9.72
C LEU A 117 -29.67 25.99 11.06
N LEU A 118 -28.99 27.14 11.07
CA LEU A 118 -29.20 28.19 12.05
C LEU A 118 -30.69 28.57 11.99
N ALA A 119 -31.51 27.94 12.83
CA ALA A 119 -32.81 28.48 13.21
C ALA A 119 -32.54 29.51 14.30
N VAL A 120 -32.34 30.75 13.87
CA VAL A 120 -32.62 31.93 14.67
C VAL A 120 -34.14 32.01 14.81
N GLY A 121 -34.64 31.99 16.04
CA GLY A 121 -36.06 32.10 16.38
C GLY A 121 -36.27 31.96 17.87
#